data_AF-A0A0U2Q4X6-F1
#
_entry.id   AF-A0A0U2Q4X6-F1
#
_cell.length_a   1.000
_cell.length_b   1.000
_cell.length_c   1.000
_cell.angle_alpha   90.00
_cell.angle_beta   90.00
_cell.angle_gamma   90.00
#
_symmetry.space_group_name_H-M   'P 1'
#
loop_
_entity.id
_entity.type
_entity.pdbx_description
1 polymer ?
#
loop_
_entity_poly.entity_id
_entity_poly.type
_entity_poly.pdbx_seq_one_letter_code
_entity_poly.pdbx_strand_id
1 'polypeptide(L)'
;MNLLLKTCTVRSWQWRDRDAIVRHANNRKVSNNLRDRFPYPYTARDARNWLDMVVDAKPETNFAIDVAGEAVGGIGFTPQHVV
;
A
#
# COMPACT_ATOMS: atom_id res chain seq x y z
N MET A 1 0.23 -10.01 -8.91
CA MET A 1 1.37 -10.70 -8.26
C MET A 1 0.98 -11.42 -6.97
N ASN A 2 1.64 -12.53 -6.62
CA ASN A 2 1.55 -13.20 -5.30
C ASN A 2 2.86 -13.94 -4.96
N LEU A 3 3.55 -13.55 -3.89
CA LEU A 3 4.84 -14.07 -3.44
C LEU A 3 4.77 -14.45 -1.96
N LEU A 4 4.82 -15.76 -1.69
CA LEU A 4 4.82 -16.30 -0.33
C LEU A 4 6.23 -16.21 0.28
N LEU A 5 6.33 -15.62 1.47
CA LEU A 5 7.54 -15.57 2.29
C LEU A 5 7.31 -16.31 3.61
N LYS A 6 8.37 -16.46 4.40
CA LYS A 6 8.31 -17.19 5.69
C LYS A 6 7.30 -16.59 6.68
N THR A 7 7.12 -15.27 6.68
CA THR A 7 6.33 -14.54 7.70
C THR A 7 5.20 -13.70 7.12
N CYS A 8 5.15 -13.52 5.80
CA CYS A 8 4.17 -12.68 5.13
C CYS A 8 4.02 -13.09 3.67
N THR A 9 3.06 -12.47 2.98
CA THR A 9 2.90 -12.58 1.54
C THR A 9 3.02 -11.20 0.92
N VAL A 10 3.80 -11.06 -0.15
CA VAL A 10 3.79 -9.86 -0.99
C VAL A 10 2.84 -10.11 -2.15
N ARG A 11 1.74 -9.36 -2.23
CA ARG A 11 0.68 -9.59 -3.22
C ARG A 11 0.20 -8.30 -3.86
N SER A 12 -0.54 -8.42 -4.96
CA SER A 12 -1.29 -7.30 -5.53
C SER A 12 -2.16 -6.62 -4.48
N TRP A 13 -2.23 -5.30 -4.57
CA TRP A 13 -3.25 -4.53 -3.87
C TRP A 13 -4.64 -4.96 -4.35
N GLN A 14 -5.60 -4.98 -3.43
CA GLN A 14 -6.98 -5.32 -3.70
C GLN A 14 -7.90 -4.28 -3.08
N TRP A 15 -9.08 -4.09 -3.67
CA TRP A 15 -10.10 -3.17 -3.14
C TRP A 15 -10.51 -3.47 -1.70
N ARG A 16 -10.44 -4.75 -1.27
CA ARG A 16 -10.70 -5.16 0.11
C ARG A 16 -9.72 -4.59 1.14
N ASP A 17 -8.54 -4.14 0.70
CA ASP A 17 -7.50 -3.63 1.59
C ASP A 17 -7.81 -2.22 2.12
N ARG A 18 -8.85 -1.54 1.59
CA ARG A 18 -9.19 -0.16 1.93
C ARG A 18 -9.25 0.08 3.44
N ASP A 19 -9.97 -0.75 4.17
CA ASP A 19 -10.21 -0.52 5.59
C ASP A 19 -8.95 -0.80 6.43
N ALA A 20 -8.11 -1.75 6.01
CA ALA A 20 -6.80 -1.98 6.61
C ALA A 20 -5.85 -0.80 6.34
N ILE A 21 -5.84 -0.26 5.11
CA ILE A 21 -5.09 0.95 4.77
C ILE A 21 -5.49 2.09 5.69
N VAL A 22 -6.79 2.40 5.81
CA VAL A 22 -7.26 3.50 6.69
C VAL A 22 -6.79 3.29 8.13
N ARG A 23 -6.92 2.06 8.66
CA ARG A 23 -6.53 1.73 10.03
C ARG A 23 -5.04 1.97 10.29
N HIS A 24 -4.19 1.47 9.39
CA HIS A 24 -2.73 1.52 9.57
C HIS A 24 -2.15 2.89 9.18
N ALA A 25 -2.66 3.51 8.12
CA ALA A 25 -2.22 4.81 7.61
C ALA A 25 -2.64 5.98 8.52
N ASN A 26 -3.76 5.87 9.24
CA ASN A 26 -4.22 6.90 10.18
C ASN A 26 -3.50 6.84 11.55
N ASN A 27 -2.37 6.15 11.64
CA ASN A 27 -1.53 6.13 12.82
C ASN A 27 -0.49 7.27 12.76
N ARG A 28 -0.54 8.20 13.72
CA ARG A 28 0.39 9.35 13.75
C ARG A 28 1.86 8.95 13.83
N LYS A 29 2.18 7.82 14.48
CA LYS A 29 3.56 7.31 14.55
C LYS A 29 4.05 6.86 13.17
N VAL A 30 3.14 6.40 12.31
CA VAL A 30 3.43 6.03 10.91
C VAL A 30 3.56 7.31 10.07
N SER A 31 2.57 8.21 10.10
CA SER A 31 2.54 9.41 9.25
C SER A 31 3.75 10.32 9.47
N ASN A 32 4.24 10.43 10.70
CA ASN A 32 5.43 11.23 11.04
C ASN A 32 6.73 10.74 10.35
N ASN A 33 6.75 9.52 9.81
CA ASN A 33 7.91 8.94 9.13
C ASN A 33 7.73 8.90 7.59
N LEU A 34 6.70 9.56 7.06
CA LEU A 34 6.38 9.61 5.63
C LEU A 34 6.62 11.02 5.06
N ARG A 35 6.52 11.15 3.73
CA ARG A 35 6.72 12.42 3.02
C ARG A 35 5.59 13.40 3.34
N ASP A 36 5.86 14.69 3.21
CA ASP A 36 4.91 15.79 3.49
C ASP A 36 3.57 15.68 2.76
N ARG A 37 3.54 15.02 1.59
CA ARG A 37 2.31 14.79 0.82
C ARG A 37 1.38 13.76 1.46
N PHE A 38 1.86 12.97 2.41
CA PHE A 38 1.06 11.96 3.08
C PHE A 38 0.10 12.63 4.08
N PRO A 39 -1.23 12.44 3.94
CA PRO A 39 -2.20 13.17 4.75
C PRO A 39 -2.27 12.61 6.17
N TYR A 40 -2.54 13.50 7.13
CA TYR A 40 -2.93 13.15 8.48
C TYR A 40 -4.02 14.12 9.00
N PRO A 41 -5.19 13.63 9.46
CA PRO A 41 -5.59 12.22 9.53
C PRO A 41 -5.75 11.60 8.14
N TYR A 42 -5.47 10.30 8.04
CA TYR A 42 -5.62 9.54 6.79
C TYR A 42 -7.06 9.02 6.68
N THR A 43 -7.74 9.33 5.57
CA THR A 43 -9.18 9.07 5.43
C THR A 43 -9.49 7.91 4.49
N ALA A 44 -10.74 7.43 4.51
CA ALA A 44 -11.21 6.46 3.53
C ALA A 44 -11.18 7.00 2.09
N ARG A 45 -11.24 8.33 1.90
CA ARG A 45 -11.06 8.95 0.58
C ARG A 45 -9.62 8.83 0.12
N ASP A 46 -8.65 9.05 1.00
CA ASP A 46 -7.23 8.90 0.68
C ASP A 46 -6.89 7.44 0.33
N ALA A 47 -7.44 6.48 1.08
CA ALA A 47 -7.29 5.06 0.79
C ALA A 47 -7.87 4.68 -0.58
N ARG A 48 -9.05 5.22 -0.94
CA ARG A 48 -9.65 5.02 -2.27
C ARG A 48 -8.76 5.60 -3.36
N ASN A 49 -8.35 6.85 -3.23
CA ASN A 49 -7.46 7.51 -4.20
C ASN A 49 -6.15 6.73 -4.39
N TRP A 50 -5.59 6.16 -3.31
CA TRP A 50 -4.41 5.29 -3.40
C TRP A 50 -4.72 4.01 -4.18
N LEU A 51 -5.78 3.29 -3.83
CA LEU A 51 -6.18 2.06 -4.50
C LEU A 51 -6.51 2.28 -5.98
N ASP A 52 -7.16 3.39 -6.34
CA ASP A 52 -7.40 3.80 -7.73
C ASP A 52 -6.10 3.88 -8.55
N MET A 53 -4.98 4.25 -7.93
CA MET A 53 -3.69 4.38 -8.63
C MET A 53 -2.93 3.05 -8.76
N VAL A 54 -3.13 2.11 -7.84
CA VAL A 54 -2.27 0.92 -7.74
C VAL A 54 -2.98 -0.39 -8.10
N VAL A 55 -4.30 -0.48 -7.93
CA VAL A 55 -5.06 -1.65 -8.35
C VAL A 55 -5.07 -1.69 -9.88
N ASP A 56 -4.73 -2.85 -10.45
CA ASP A 56 -4.65 -3.10 -11.90
C ASP A 56 -3.67 -2.20 -12.69
N ALA A 57 -2.78 -1.48 -11.99
CA ALA A 57 -1.75 -0.65 -12.60
C ALA A 57 -0.82 -1.48 -13.51
N LYS A 58 -0.43 -0.90 -14.66
CA LYS A 58 0.46 -1.55 -15.65
C LYS A 58 1.63 -0.63 -16.02
N PRO A 59 2.88 -1.03 -15.77
CA PRO A 59 3.29 -2.22 -15.02
C PRO A 59 2.88 -2.13 -13.54
N GLU A 60 2.64 -3.29 -12.92
CA GLU A 60 2.39 -3.37 -11.48
C GLU A 60 3.72 -3.14 -10.75
N THR A 61 3.81 -2.09 -9.95
CA THR A 61 5.03 -1.66 -9.25
C THR A 61 4.86 -1.45 -7.76
N ASN A 62 3.63 -1.56 -7.27
CA ASN A 62 3.26 -1.38 -5.86
C ASN A 62 2.47 -2.60 -5.39
N PHE A 63 2.80 -3.11 -4.21
CA PHE A 63 2.27 -4.36 -3.66
C PHE A 63 1.91 -4.19 -2.20
N ALA A 64 0.94 -4.96 -1.74
CA ALA A 64 0.60 -5.09 -0.33
C ALA A 64 1.54 -6.09 0.34
N ILE A 65 1.98 -5.77 1.56
CA ILE A 65 2.54 -6.73 2.50
C ILE A 65 1.37 -7.27 3.33
N ASP A 66 1.07 -8.55 3.17
CA ASP A 66 -0.04 -9.23 3.83
C ASP A 66 0.45 -10.16 4.95
N VAL A 67 -0.18 -10.05 6.12
CA VAL A 67 -0.03 -10.98 7.23
C VAL A 67 -1.41 -11.50 7.61
N ALA A 68 -1.58 -12.83 7.56
CA ALA A 68 -2.83 -13.52 7.91
C ALA A 68 -4.08 -13.01 7.16
N GLY A 69 -3.92 -12.58 5.90
CA GLY A 69 -5.01 -12.10 5.05
C GLY A 69 -5.28 -10.60 5.14
N GLU A 70 -4.55 -9.87 5.98
CA GLU A 70 -4.67 -8.43 6.12
C GLU A 70 -3.44 -7.70 5.55
N ALA A 71 -3.68 -6.66 4.73
CA ALA A 71 -2.63 -5.76 4.29
C ALA A 71 -2.14 -4.88 5.46
N VAL A 72 -0.90 -5.10 5.89
CA VAL A 72 -0.26 -4.40 7.02
C VAL A 72 0.74 -3.33 6.59
N GLY A 73 1.01 -3.23 5.29
CA GLY A 73 1.94 -2.25 4.73
C GLY A 73 2.04 -2.35 3.22
N GLY A 74 2.88 -1.51 2.62
CA GLY A 74 3.14 -1.49 1.18
C GLY A 74 4.62 -1.60 0.87
N ILE A 75 4.94 -2.25 -0.25
CA ILE A 75 6.27 -2.24 -0.86
C ILE A 75 6.13 -1.89 -2.34
N GLY A 76 7.04 -1.10 -2.86
CA GLY A 76 7.04 -0.74 -4.27
C GLY A 76 8.43 -0.40 -4.77
N PHE A 77 8.57 -0.36 -6.08
CA PHE A 77 9.81 0.03 -6.75
C PHE A 77 9.51 0.96 -7.92
N THR A 78 10.45 1.83 -8.25
CA THR A 78 10.38 2.64 -9.46
C THR A 78 11.29 2.00 -10.50
N PRO A 79 10.78 1.60 -11.68
CA PRO A 79 11.62 1.16 -12.78
C PRO A 79 12.69 2.22 -13.09
N GLN A 80 13.93 1.80 -13.26
CA GLN A 80 14.98 2.70 -13.68
C GLN A 80 14.71 3.15 -15.12
N HIS A 81 14.63 4.45 -15.34
CA HIS A 81 14.59 5.00 -16.69
C HIS A 81 16.00 4.86 -17.30
N VAL A 82 16.11 4.05 -18.35
CA VAL A 82 17.26 4.09 -19.25
C VAL A 82 17.09 5.31 -20.15
N VAL A 83 18.01 6.27 -20.02
CA VAL A 83 18.11 7.46 -20.87
C VAL A 83 18.83 7.10 -22.15
#